data_AF-A0A419K5C0-F1
#
_entry.id   AF-A0A419K5C0-F1
#
_cell.length_a   1.000
_cell.length_b   1.000
_cell.length_c   1.000
_cell.angle_alpha   90.00
_cell.angle_beta   90.00
_cell.angle_gamma   90.00
#
_symmetry.space_group_name_H-M   'P 1'
#
loop_
_entity.id
_entity.type
_entity.pdbx_description
1 polymer ?
#
loop_
_entity_poly.entity_id
_entity_poly.type
_entity_poly.pdbx_seq_one_letter_code
_entity_poly.pdbx_strand_id
1 'polypeptide(L)'
;EADKLATAHTLDDEAQTILLNILHGDILRIIREKPKTDKKHPKLVQRIKPFCEIPEKEVALYAYVKKLKFQDKPCPYSAEALRNDIRFFLNRMEEKHSGMKFTILKAAEKVRRNLKEPFEKEVLKECLKCGEPTTQRICKACQMLQELK
;
A
#
# COMPACT_ATOMS: atom_id res chain seq x y z
N GLU A 1 -18.64 -15.31 -1.40
CA GLU A 1 -18.24 -14.07 -0.70
C GLU A 1 -16.88 -14.29 -0.05
N ALA A 2 -16.09 -13.24 0.19
CA ALA A 2 -14.76 -13.34 0.81
C ALA A 2 -14.65 -12.39 2.00
N ASP A 3 -14.11 -12.88 3.13
CA ASP A 3 -13.99 -12.08 4.36
C ASP A 3 -12.80 -11.09 4.34
N LYS A 4 -11.76 -11.45 3.57
CA LYS A 4 -10.50 -10.71 3.50
C LYS A 4 -9.90 -10.78 2.10
N LEU A 5 -9.24 -9.70 1.70
CA LEU A 5 -8.42 -9.63 0.50
C LEU A 5 -6.94 -9.59 0.92
N ALA A 6 -6.21 -10.68 0.68
CA ALA A 6 -4.78 -10.72 0.91
C ALA A 6 -4.02 -10.13 -0.28
N THR A 7 -3.09 -9.22 -0.01
CA THR A 7 -2.18 -8.66 -1.02
C THR A 7 -0.74 -8.96 -0.63
N ALA A 8 0.12 -9.14 -1.63
CA ALA A 8 1.50 -9.60 -1.43
C ALA A 8 2.50 -8.44 -1.20
N HIS A 9 2.05 -7.29 -0.68
CA HIS A 9 2.94 -6.17 -0.37
C HIS A 9 3.99 -6.61 0.65
N THR A 10 5.24 -6.40 0.29
CA THR A 10 6.44 -6.80 1.03
C THR A 10 6.91 -5.69 1.99
N LEU A 11 7.93 -5.98 2.81
CA LEU A 11 8.59 -4.96 3.62
C LEU A 11 9.12 -3.78 2.77
N ASP A 12 9.65 -4.09 1.59
CA ASP A 12 10.15 -3.10 0.63
C ASP A 12 9.03 -2.18 0.15
N ASP A 13 7.87 -2.74 -0.19
CA ASP A 13 6.72 -1.97 -0.65
C ASP A 13 6.19 -1.02 0.43
N GLU A 14 6.14 -1.48 1.68
CA GLU A 14 5.73 -0.65 2.82
C GLU A 14 6.74 0.47 3.07
N ALA A 15 8.04 0.15 3.13
CA ALA A 15 9.10 1.15 3.37
C ALA A 15 9.12 2.21 2.25
N GLN A 16 8.97 1.81 0.99
CA GLN A 16 8.84 2.72 -0.14
C GLN A 16 7.60 3.62 0.01
N THR A 17 6.45 3.04 0.35
CA THR A 17 5.18 3.79 0.48
C THR A 17 5.24 4.78 1.65
N ILE A 18 5.83 4.40 2.78
CA ILE A 18 6.08 5.28 3.92
C ILE A 18 6.95 6.47 3.50
N LEU A 19 8.09 6.21 2.84
CA LEU A 19 8.98 7.29 2.39
C LEU A 19 8.33 8.20 1.34
N LEU A 20 7.60 7.64 0.36
CA LEU A 20 6.84 8.44 -0.61
C LEU A 20 5.88 9.40 0.10
N ASN A 21 5.12 8.91 1.08
CA ASN A 21 4.17 9.75 1.80
C ASN A 21 4.87 10.82 2.65
N ILE A 22 6.05 10.54 3.22
CA ILE A 22 6.87 11.54 3.90
C ILE A 22 7.30 12.64 2.93
N LEU A 23 7.82 12.28 1.76
CA LEU A 23 8.27 13.25 0.75
C LEU A 23 7.13 14.08 0.17
N HIS A 24 5.94 13.50 0.06
CA HIS A 24 4.72 14.23 -0.33
C HIS A 24 4.11 15.07 0.81
N GLY A 25 4.64 14.99 2.03
CA GLY A 25 4.09 15.69 3.19
C GLY A 25 2.73 15.16 3.67
N ASP A 26 2.32 13.96 3.23
CA ASP A 26 1.02 13.36 3.57
C ASP A 26 1.15 12.40 4.75
N ILE A 27 1.24 12.98 5.95
CA ILE A 27 1.35 12.22 7.20
C ILE A 27 0.09 11.36 7.45
N LEU A 28 -1.07 11.78 6.94
CA LEU A 28 -2.33 11.05 7.14
C LEU A 28 -2.34 9.71 6.40
N ARG A 29 -1.71 9.64 5.23
CA ARG A 29 -1.51 8.37 4.52
C ARG A 29 -0.62 7.41 5.26
N ILE A 30 0.39 7.90 5.98
CA ILE A 30 1.26 7.04 6.82
C ILE A 30 0.44 6.37 7.93
N ILE A 31 -0.49 7.09 8.56
CA ILE A 31 -1.37 6.55 9.61
C ILE A 31 -2.32 5.48 9.06
N ARG A 32 -2.83 5.71 7.84
CA ARG A 32 -3.76 4.80 7.14
C ARG A 32 -3.07 3.55 6.59
N GLU A 33 -1.75 3.60 6.39
CA GLU A 33 -0.96 2.46 5.95
C GLU A 33 -0.77 1.48 7.11
N LYS A 34 -1.45 0.33 7.03
CA LYS A 34 -1.48 -0.70 8.07
C LYS A 34 -1.41 -2.09 7.44
N PRO A 35 -0.79 -3.08 8.11
CA PRO A 35 -0.84 -4.49 7.69
C PRO A 35 -2.26 -5.04 7.53
N LYS A 36 -3.21 -4.51 8.33
CA LYS A 36 -4.63 -4.82 8.30
C LYS A 36 -5.41 -3.51 8.27
N THR A 37 -6.22 -3.34 7.23
CA THR A 37 -7.07 -2.16 7.08
C THR A 37 -8.29 -2.20 8.00
N ASP A 38 -8.78 -1.04 8.44
CA ASP A 38 -10.00 -0.96 9.25
C ASP A 38 -11.24 -1.25 8.39
N LYS A 39 -12.26 -1.90 8.97
CA LYS A 39 -13.55 -2.11 8.29
C LYS A 39 -14.32 -0.79 8.29
N LYS A 40 -14.33 -0.09 7.15
CA LYS A 40 -14.99 1.22 7.00
C LYS A 40 -16.41 1.15 6.46
N HIS A 41 -16.75 0.10 5.71
CA HIS A 41 -18.07 -0.06 5.08
C HIS A 41 -18.37 -1.55 4.86
N PRO A 42 -19.63 -2.03 4.99
CA PRO A 42 -19.97 -3.45 4.79
C PRO A 42 -19.57 -4.01 3.42
N LYS A 43 -19.69 -3.19 2.36
CA LYS A 43 -19.29 -3.55 0.99
C LYS A 43 -17.77 -3.52 0.73
N LEU A 44 -16.95 -3.00 1.66
CA LEU A 44 -15.49 -3.00 1.50
C LEU A 44 -14.88 -4.17 2.27
N VAL A 45 -14.38 -5.17 1.52
CA VAL A 45 -13.64 -6.29 2.08
C VAL A 45 -12.35 -5.80 2.74
N GLN A 46 -12.07 -6.33 3.93
CA GLN A 46 -10.86 -5.97 4.69
C GLN A 46 -9.60 -6.46 3.96
N ARG A 47 -8.69 -5.53 3.66
CA ARG A 47 -7.38 -5.87 3.10
C ARG A 47 -6.38 -6.22 4.18
N ILE A 48 -5.59 -7.27 3.92
CA ILE A 48 -4.45 -7.71 4.73
C ILE A 48 -3.19 -7.83 3.88
N LYS A 49 -2.03 -7.64 4.50
CA LYS A 49 -0.70 -7.72 3.87
C LYS A 49 0.18 -8.71 4.64
N PRO A 50 0.07 -10.03 4.37
CA PRO A 50 0.83 -11.03 5.13
C PRO A 50 2.36 -10.90 4.99
N PHE A 51 2.85 -10.28 3.92
CA PHE A 51 4.28 -10.16 3.61
C PHE A 51 4.88 -8.82 4.02
N CYS A 52 4.15 -7.93 4.69
CA CYS A 52 4.62 -6.57 5.00
C CYS A 52 5.83 -6.52 5.94
N GLU A 53 6.22 -7.64 6.53
CA GLU A 53 7.41 -7.79 7.37
C GLU A 53 8.49 -8.69 6.73
N ILE A 54 8.30 -9.12 5.48
CA ILE A 54 9.21 -9.99 4.74
C ILE A 54 9.87 -9.20 3.61
N PRO A 55 11.21 -9.15 3.51
CA PRO A 55 11.91 -8.50 2.40
C PRO A 55 11.54 -9.07 1.03
N GLU A 56 11.48 -8.20 0.01
CA GLU A 56 11.17 -8.59 -1.38
C GLU A 56 12.12 -9.67 -1.90
N LYS A 57 13.42 -9.55 -1.58
CA LYS A 57 14.44 -10.55 -1.95
C LYS A 57 14.16 -11.95 -1.37
N GLU A 58 13.57 -12.03 -0.18
CA GLU A 58 13.27 -13.31 0.47
C GLU A 58 12.03 -13.95 -0.14
N VAL A 59 11.01 -13.13 -0.46
CA VAL A 59 9.82 -13.59 -1.21
C VAL A 59 10.22 -14.10 -2.60
N ALA A 60 11.08 -13.36 -3.30
CA ALA A 60 11.62 -13.78 -4.60
C ALA A 60 12.43 -15.08 -4.49
N LEU A 61 13.35 -15.17 -3.51
CA LEU A 61 14.13 -16.38 -3.25
C LEU A 61 13.22 -17.59 -2.99
N TYR A 62 12.18 -17.42 -2.17
CA TYR A 62 11.21 -18.47 -1.90
C TYR A 62 10.53 -18.95 -3.19
N ALA A 63 10.10 -18.03 -4.05
CA ALA A 63 9.49 -18.36 -5.33
C ALA A 63 10.44 -19.16 -6.24
N TYR A 64 11.72 -18.77 -6.31
CA TYR A 64 12.73 -19.51 -7.07
C TYR A 64 12.97 -20.92 -6.52
N VAL A 65 13.18 -21.07 -5.20
CA VAL A 65 13.42 -22.36 -4.55
C VAL A 65 12.22 -23.30 -4.71
N LYS A 66 11.00 -22.77 -4.65
CA LYS A 66 9.76 -23.53 -4.86
C LYS A 66 9.39 -23.69 -6.33
N LYS A 67 10.19 -23.15 -7.26
CA LYS A 67 9.95 -23.19 -8.71
C LYS A 67 8.55 -22.68 -9.08
N LEU A 68 8.08 -21.65 -8.37
CA LEU A 68 6.81 -21.00 -8.68
C LEU A 68 6.93 -20.23 -9.99
N LYS A 69 5.91 -20.32 -10.84
CA LYS A 69 5.82 -19.47 -12.03
C LYS A 69 5.32 -18.10 -11.61
N PHE A 70 6.01 -17.06 -12.03
CA PHE A 70 5.60 -15.67 -11.82
C PHE A 70 5.85 -14.84 -13.09
N GLN A 71 5.13 -13.74 -13.22
CA GLN A 71 5.30 -12.76 -14.29
C GLN A 71 6.64 -12.03 -14.10
N ASP A 72 7.50 -12.06 -15.11
CA ASP A 72 8.82 -11.41 -15.12
C ASP A 72 8.84 -10.08 -15.89
N LYS A 73 7.86 -9.84 -16.78
CA LYS A 73 7.79 -8.60 -17.55
C LYS A 73 7.20 -7.46 -16.70
N PRO A 74 7.97 -6.38 -16.46
CA PRO A 74 7.47 -5.21 -15.73
C PRO A 74 6.47 -4.41 -16.59
N CYS A 75 5.73 -3.52 -15.94
CA CYS A 75 4.87 -2.56 -16.64
C CYS A 75 5.72 -1.62 -17.51
N PRO A 76 5.36 -1.36 -18.80
CA PRO A 76 6.12 -0.44 -19.65
C PRO A 76 6.28 0.97 -19.07
N TYR A 77 5.31 1.41 -18.28
CA TYR A 77 5.30 2.73 -17.63
C TYR A 77 6.00 2.74 -16.26
N SER A 78 6.51 1.61 -15.78
CA SER A 78 7.10 1.57 -14.44
C SER A 78 8.36 2.41 -14.32
N ALA A 79 9.10 2.63 -15.41
CA ALA A 79 10.40 3.31 -15.40
C ALA A 79 10.30 4.77 -14.94
N GLU A 80 9.20 5.45 -15.25
CA GLU A 80 8.98 6.88 -14.95
C GLU A 80 8.54 7.13 -13.50
N ALA A 81 8.31 6.06 -12.71
CA ALA A 81 7.78 6.19 -11.37
C ALA A 81 8.87 6.62 -10.37
N LEU A 82 8.60 7.70 -9.62
CA LEU A 82 9.38 8.15 -8.44
C LEU A 82 9.66 7.01 -7.44
N ARG A 83 8.78 6.00 -7.40
CA ARG A 83 8.96 4.79 -6.58
C ARG A 83 10.28 4.08 -6.87
N ASN A 84 10.79 4.12 -8.11
CA ASN A 84 12.08 3.51 -8.45
C ASN A 84 13.24 4.21 -7.75
N ASP A 85 13.26 5.54 -7.70
CA ASP A 85 14.32 6.30 -7.02
C ASP A 85 14.38 5.94 -5.54
N ILE A 86 13.22 5.81 -4.90
CA ILE A 86 13.12 5.39 -3.50
C ILE A 86 13.55 3.94 -3.31
N ARG A 87 13.19 3.04 -4.23
CA ARG A 87 13.65 1.65 -4.21
C ARG A 87 15.18 1.59 -4.26
N PHE A 88 15.82 2.31 -5.19
CA PHE A 88 17.28 2.33 -5.30
C PHE A 88 17.95 2.91 -4.07
N PHE A 89 17.41 4.01 -3.54
CA PHE A 89 17.87 4.60 -2.28
C PHE A 89 17.80 3.59 -1.12
N LEU A 90 16.64 2.98 -0.91
CA LEU A 90 16.42 2.01 0.17
C LEU A 90 17.32 0.78 0.04
N ASN A 91 17.50 0.26 -1.18
CA ASN A 91 18.37 -0.89 -1.41
C ASN A 91 19.83 -0.57 -1.09
N ARG A 92 20.31 0.60 -1.50
CA ARG A 92 21.66 1.07 -1.16
C ARG A 92 21.84 1.25 0.35
N MET A 93 20.83 1.78 1.03
CA MET A 93 20.88 1.95 2.48
C MET A 93 20.86 0.61 3.21
N GLU A 94 20.03 -0.34 2.78
CA GLU A 94 19.94 -1.68 3.36
C GLU A 94 21.23 -2.50 3.17
N GLU A 95 21.92 -2.33 2.03
CA GLU A 95 23.22 -2.98 1.77
C GLU A 95 24.32 -2.46 2.69
N LYS A 96 24.37 -1.13 2.90
CA LYS A 96 25.37 -0.51 3.79
C LYS A 96 25.04 -0.67 5.27
N HIS A 97 23.75 -0.69 5.58
CA HIS A 97 23.21 -0.69 6.94
C HIS A 97 22.03 -1.67 6.99
N SER A 98 22.29 -2.90 7.42
CA SER A 98 21.25 -3.92 7.54
C SER A 98 20.13 -3.48 8.49
N GLY A 99 18.87 -3.67 8.09
CA GLY A 99 17.70 -3.40 8.92
C GLY A 99 17.11 -1.99 8.75
N MET A 100 17.53 -1.20 7.76
CA MET A 100 16.97 0.13 7.50
C MET A 100 15.50 0.06 7.12
N LYS A 101 15.09 -0.88 6.26
CA LYS A 101 13.68 -1.04 5.87
C LYS A 101 12.79 -1.39 7.08
N PHE A 102 13.26 -2.29 7.95
CA PHE A 102 12.57 -2.60 9.22
C PHE A 102 12.49 -1.40 10.15
N THR A 103 13.55 -0.60 10.21
CA THR A 103 13.59 0.61 11.05
C THR A 103 12.55 1.63 10.59
N ILE A 104 12.40 1.83 9.28
CA ILE A 104 11.38 2.70 8.69
C ILE A 104 9.97 2.20 9.02
N LEU A 105 9.70 0.90 8.84
CA LEU A 105 8.41 0.31 9.17
C LEU A 105 8.07 0.54 10.66
N LYS A 106 9.00 0.23 11.57
CA LYS A 106 8.85 0.44 13.02
C LYS A 106 8.65 1.92 13.37
N ALA A 107 9.32 2.83 12.67
CA ALA A 107 9.13 4.26 12.86
C ALA A 107 7.70 4.69 12.50
N ALA A 108 7.19 4.24 11.34
CA ALA A 108 5.81 4.50 10.93
C ALA A 108 4.80 3.94 11.94
N GLU A 109 5.05 2.74 12.49
CA GLU A 109 4.20 2.18 13.55
C GLU A 109 4.19 3.04 14.83
N LYS A 110 5.35 3.55 15.25
CA LYS A 110 5.44 4.45 16.41
C LYS A 110 4.69 5.75 16.15
N VAL A 111 4.85 6.35 14.96
CA VAL A 111 4.12 7.56 14.57
C VAL A 111 2.61 7.31 14.63
N ARG A 112 2.15 6.20 14.06
CA ARG A 112 0.73 5.80 14.08
C ARG A 112 0.16 5.63 15.49
N ARG A 113 0.93 5.07 16.44
CA ARG A 113 0.49 4.88 17.83
C ARG A 113 0.38 6.20 18.62
N ASN A 114 1.26 7.17 18.32
CA ASN A 114 1.32 8.43 19.05
C ASN A 114 0.37 9.50 18.50
N LEU A 115 0.04 9.44 17.21
CA LEU A 115 -0.98 10.28 16.61
C LEU A 115 -2.37 9.72 16.98
N LYS A 116 -2.90 10.11 18.15
CA LYS A 116 -4.30 9.91 18.54
C LYS A 116 -5.18 10.53 17.45
N GLU A 117 -6.04 9.74 16.79
CA GLU A 117 -6.94 10.23 15.74
C GLU A 117 -7.86 11.37 16.25
N PRO A 118 -7.82 12.57 15.66
CA PRO A 118 -8.95 13.52 15.70
C PRO A 118 -9.68 13.55 14.35
N PHE A 119 -9.40 12.61 13.44
CA PHE A 119 -9.92 12.70 12.08
C PHE A 119 -11.37 12.23 12.04
N GLU A 120 -12.27 13.15 11.74
CA GLU A 120 -13.65 12.86 11.36
C GLU A 120 -13.64 11.68 10.40
N LYS A 121 -14.28 10.58 10.81
CA LYS A 121 -14.48 9.43 9.93
C LYS A 121 -15.33 9.92 8.77
N GLU A 122 -14.70 10.23 7.64
CA GLU A 122 -15.43 10.51 6.40
C GLU A 122 -16.42 9.36 6.18
N VAL A 123 -17.71 9.69 6.30
CA VAL A 123 -18.78 8.71 6.18
C VAL A 123 -18.86 8.32 4.71
N LEU A 124 -18.50 7.06 4.43
CA LEU A 124 -18.65 6.50 3.09
C LEU A 124 -20.14 6.38 2.76
N LYS A 125 -20.51 6.87 1.58
CA LYS A 125 -21.83 6.77 0.97
C LYS A 125 -21.76 5.79 -0.20
N GLU A 126 -22.91 5.45 -0.78
CA GLU A 126 -22.96 4.60 -1.96
C GLU A 126 -23.07 5.42 -3.25
N CYS A 127 -22.33 5.00 -4.27
CA CYS A 127 -22.34 5.63 -5.59
C CYS A 127 -23.71 5.50 -6.25
N LEU A 128 -24.29 6.59 -6.76
CA LEU A 128 -25.61 6.55 -7.41
C LEU A 128 -25.65 5.71 -8.70
N LYS A 129 -24.50 5.44 -9.33
CA LYS A 129 -24.43 4.72 -10.61
C LYS A 129 -24.17 3.23 -10.45
N CYS A 130 -23.26 2.84 -9.56
CA CYS A 130 -22.84 1.43 -9.39
C CYS A 130 -23.08 0.88 -7.98
N GLY A 131 -23.53 1.69 -7.01
CA GLY A 131 -23.78 1.25 -5.64
C GLY A 131 -22.53 0.98 -4.79
N GLU A 132 -21.33 1.21 -5.32
CA GLU A 132 -20.06 1.00 -4.60
C GLU A 132 -19.73 2.13 -3.62
N PRO A 133 -18.98 1.87 -2.54
CA PRO A 133 -18.63 2.87 -1.53
C PRO A 133 -17.78 4.02 -2.08
N THR A 134 -18.12 5.25 -1.70
CA THR A 134 -17.42 6.46 -2.13
C THR A 134 -17.66 7.62 -1.16
N THR A 135 -16.76 8.59 -1.14
CA THR A 135 -16.95 9.87 -0.43
C THR A 135 -17.74 10.89 -1.26
N GLN A 136 -17.95 10.63 -2.55
CA GLN A 136 -18.61 11.52 -3.51
C GLN A 136 -20.00 11.00 -3.91
N ARG A 137 -20.75 11.77 -4.71
CA ARG A 137 -22.06 11.33 -5.24
C ARG A 137 -21.94 10.19 -6.28
N ILE A 138 -20.88 10.24 -7.08
CA ILE A 138 -20.53 9.25 -8.09
C ILE A 138 -19.07 8.86 -7.84
N CYS A 139 -18.74 7.56 -7.78
CA CYS A 139 -17.38 7.13 -7.50
C CYS A 139 -16.40 7.51 -8.62
N LYS A 140 -15.11 7.64 -8.28
CA LYS A 140 -14.08 8.08 -9.24
C LYS A 140 -13.98 7.15 -10.46
N ALA A 141 -14.14 5.84 -10.26
CA ALA A 141 -14.17 4.86 -11.35
C ALA A 141 -15.32 5.14 -12.35
N CYS A 142 -16.53 5.45 -11.84
CA CYS A 142 -17.68 5.79 -12.68
C CYS A 142 -17.50 7.11 -13.44
N GLN A 143 -16.81 8.10 -12.84
CA GLN A 143 -16.47 9.38 -13.47
C GLN A 143 -15.47 9.17 -14.61
N MET A 144 -14.38 8.42 -14.36
CA MET A 144 -13.37 8.11 -15.40
C MET A 144 -14.00 7.38 -16.60
N LEU A 145 -14.92 6.45 -16.36
CA LEU A 145 -15.67 5.77 -17.44
C LEU A 145 -16.63 6.68 -18.22
N GLN A 146 -17.03 7.84 -17.66
CA GLN A 146 -17.81 8.83 -18.38
C GLN A 146 -16.93 9.74 -19.24
N GLU A 147 -15.72 10.05 -18.78
CA GLU A 147 -14.73 10.86 -19.52
C GLU A 147 -14.15 10.13 -20.75
N LEU A 148 -14.21 8.80 -20.77
CA LEU A 148 -13.77 7.96 -21.89
C LEU A 148 -14.82 7.83 -23.02
N LYS A 149 -16.04 8.32 -22.80
CA LYS A 149 -17.13 8.31 -23.79
C LYS A 149 -17.19 9.63 -24.54
#